data_AF-A0A2K2FP29-F1
#
_entry.id   AF-A0A2K2FP29-F1
#
_cell.length_a   1.000
_cell.length_b   1.000
_cell.length_c   1.000
_cell.angle_alpha   90.00
_cell.angle_beta   90.00
_cell.angle_gamma   90.00
#
_symmetry.space_group_name_H-M   'P 1'
#
loop_
_entity.id
_entity.type
_entity.pdbx_description
1 polymer ?
#
loop_
_entity_poly.entity_id
_entity_poly.type
_entity_poly.pdbx_seq_one_letter_code
_entity_poly.pdbx_strand_id
1 'polypeptide(L)' 'MWYNFRVALTQFIGILNEYLVWYNETRIKISLGNMSPLEYRRSLGLAV' A
#
# COMPACT_ATOMS: atom_id res chain seq x y z
N MET A 1 -11.79 4.60 -29.31
CA MET A 1 -12.61 3.86 -28.32
C MET A 1 -12.25 4.40 -26.95
N TRP A 2 -13.06 5.30 -26.39
CA TRP A 2 -12.78 5.92 -25.09
C TRP A 2 -13.44 5.07 -24.01
N TYR A 3 -12.65 4.47 -23.12
CA TYR A 3 -13.20 3.74 -21.98
C TYR A 3 -13.83 4.72 -20.98
N ASN A 4 -15.12 4.55 -20.72
CA ASN A 4 -15.85 5.26 -19.69
C ASN A 4 -15.61 4.55 -18.35
N PHE A 5 -14.46 4.77 -17.71
CA PHE A 5 -14.14 4.19 -16.40
C PHE A 5 -14.81 5.01 -15.29
N ARG A 6 -16.12 4.81 -15.11
CA ARG A 6 -16.78 5.25 -13.87
C ARG A 6 -16.65 4.13 -12.85
N VAL A 7 -15.75 4.33 -11.88
CA VAL A 7 -15.68 3.50 -10.68
C VAL A 7 -16.61 4.11 -9.64
N ALA A 8 -17.48 3.30 -9.02
CA ALA A 8 -18.29 3.80 -7.92
C ALA A 8 -17.39 4.23 -6.76
N LEU A 9 -17.77 5.28 -6.02
CA LEU A 9 -16.96 5.77 -4.90
C LEU A 9 -16.61 4.66 -3.90
N THR A 10 -17.55 3.76 -3.62
CA THR A 10 -17.34 2.60 -2.74
C THR A 10 -16.30 1.62 -3.28
N GLN A 11 -16.31 1.35 -4.59
CA GLN A 11 -15.31 0.51 -5.24
C GLN A 11 -13.94 1.16 -5.21
N PHE A 12 -13.87 2.47 -5.46
CA PHE A 12 -12.61 3.22 -5.37
C PHE A 12 -12.03 3.17 -3.96
N ILE A 13 -12.86 3.36 -2.93
CA ILE A 13 -12.44 3.24 -1.52
C ILE A 13 -11.87 1.85 -1.25
N GLY A 14 -12.52 0.78 -1.73
CA GLY A 14 -12.04 -0.59 -1.58
C GLY A 14 -10.67 -0.79 -2.23
N ILE A 15 -10.51 -0.40 -3.49
CA ILE A 15 -9.26 -0.50 -4.25
C ILE A 15 -8.14 0.30 -3.55
N LEU A 16 -8.45 1.52 -3.11
CA LEU A 16 -7.48 2.37 -2.42
C LEU A 16 -7.04 1.74 -1.10
N ASN A 17 -7.98 1.19 -0.33
CA ASN A 17 -7.67 0.51 0.93
C ASN A 17 -6.77 -0.70 0.72
N GLU A 18 -7.09 -1.57 -0.25
CA GLU A 18 -6.26 -2.72 -0.60
C GLU A 18 -4.85 -2.30 -1.03
N TYR A 19 -4.75 -1.26 -1.86
CA TYR A 19 -3.46 -0.70 -2.25
C TYR A 19 -2.64 -0.18 -1.06
N LEU A 20 -3.28 0.52 -0.12
CA LEU A 20 -2.60 1.06 1.06
C LEU A 20 -2.08 -0.05 1.98
N VAL A 21 -2.86 -1.12 2.19
CA VAL A 21 -2.41 -2.30 2.96
C VAL A 21 -1.20 -2.93 2.28
N TRP A 22 -1.31 -3.26 0.98
CA TRP A 22 -0.20 -3.84 0.23
C TRP A 22 1.05 -2.95 0.24
N TYR A 23 0.88 -1.65 0.04
CA TYR A 23 1.99 -0.70 0.03
C TYR A 23 2.73 -0.65 1.36
N ASN A 24 1.99 -0.67 2.48
CA ASN A 24 2.59 -0.58 3.81
C ASN A 24 3.20 -1.90 4.28
N GLU A 25 2.59 -3.04 3.94
CA GLU A 25 2.92 -4.33 4.56
C GLU A 25 3.72 -5.25 3.64
N THR A 26 3.48 -5.18 2.33
CA THR A 26 4.00 -6.18 1.37
C THR A 26 5.04 -5.60 0.42
N ARG A 27 4.92 -4.32 0.05
CA ARG A 27 5.84 -3.71 -0.92
C ARG A 27 7.25 -3.60 -0.36
N ILE A 28 8.19 -4.33 -0.96
CA ILE A 28 9.61 -4.29 -0.59
C ILE A 28 10.32 -3.05 -1.17
N LYS A 29 11.15 -2.39 -0.36
CA LYS A 29 11.98 -1.24 -0.76
C LYS A 29 13.45 -1.50 -0.50
N ILE A 30 14.26 -1.46 -1.56
CA ILE A 30 15.73 -1.61 -1.47
C ILE A 30 16.34 -0.54 -0.56
N SER A 31 15.85 0.70 -0.65
CA SER A 31 16.31 1.81 0.21
C SER A 31 16.04 1.60 1.70
N LEU A 32 15.18 0.65 2.05
CA LEU A 32 14.90 0.24 3.43
C LEU A 32 15.59 -1.07 3.79
N GLY A 33 16.68 -1.44 3.09
CA GLY A 33 17.36 -2.71 3.34
C GLY A 33 16.54 -3.94 2.94
N ASN A 34 15.75 -3.82 1.86
CA ASN A 34 14.84 -4.86 1.37
C ASN A 34 13.70 -5.22 2.34
N MET A 35 13.25 -4.26 3.16
CA MET A 35 12.09 -4.39 4.03
C MET A 35 10.85 -3.73 3.43
N SER A 36 9.66 -4.15 3.88
CA SER A 36 8.43 -3.38 3.72
C SER A 36 8.43 -2.13 4.62
N PRO A 37 7.59 -1.12 4.34
CA PRO A 37 7.48 0.05 5.22
C PRO A 37 7.10 -0.28 6.66
N LEU A 38 6.24 -1.27 6.90
CA LEU A 38 5.89 -1.71 8.24
C LEU A 38 7.06 -2.42 8.92
N GLU A 39 7.72 -3.36 8.25
CA GLU A 39 8.90 -4.07 8.77
C GLU A 39 10.02 -3.10 9.14
N TYR A 40 10.29 -2.12 8.28
CA TYR A 40 11.28 -1.08 8.56
C TYR A 40 10.93 -0.29 9.82
N ARG A 41 9.67 0.16 9.97
CA ARG A 41 9.24 0.88 11.17
C ARG A 41 9.34 0.02 12.44
N ARG A 42 9.04 -1.28 12.35
CA ARG A 42 9.22 -2.25 13.44
C ARG A 42 10.69 -2.41 13.82
N SER A 43 11.60 -2.49 12.84
CA SER A 43 13.05 -2.54 13.10
C SER A 43 13.59 -1.31 13.84
N LEU A 44 12.90 -0.17 13.70
CA LEU A 44 13.21 1.08 14.40
C LEU A 44 12.47 1.22 15.74
N GLY A 45 11.59 0.28 16.11
CA GLY A 45 10.72 0.40 17.28
C GLY A 45 9.64 1.48 17.17
N LEU A 46 9.32 1.93 15.95
CA LEU A 46 8.35 3.01 15.67
C LEU A 46 6.94 2.50 15.34
N ALA A 47 6.76 1.19 15.21
CA ALA A 47 5.49 0.54 14.97
C ALA A 47 5.44 -0.80 15.73
N VAL A 48 4.22 -1.21 16.08
CA VAL A 48 3.93 -2.51 16.71
C VAL A 48 3.84 -3.60 15.65
#